data_AF-A0AAX1BK38-F1
#
_entry.id   AF-A0AAX1BK38-F1
#
_cell.length_a   1.000
_cell.length_b   1.000
_cell.length_c   1.000
_cell.angle_alpha   90.00
_cell.angle_beta   90.00
_cell.angle_gamma   90.00
#
_symmetry.space_group_name_H-M   'P 1'
#
loop_
_entity.id
_entity.type
_entity.pdbx_description
1 polymer ?
#
loop_
_entity_poly.entity_id
_entity_poly.type
_entity_poly.pdbx_seq_one_letter_code
_entity_poly.pdbx_strand_id
1 'polypeptide(L)'
;INNDMPFINANMSVPKVIFFKRAMQNITKKSYEECDNDETLIALCELSGAEKKVAIFFANNENKSRYLLKKVDTGAVELEVNFDVKNKLKRWLDLSTYTTYFGFNKGAYSYILGVPEEKPGAVAFLDIKKNGKTISAKECSSNSFGEKNIKIDSIEDVLDSSIRDNDFKFP
;
A
#
# COMPACT_ATOMS: atom_id res chain seq x y z
N ILE A 1 50.60 -32.12 36.12
CA ILE A 1 49.39 -32.38 35.32
C ILE A 1 49.11 -31.09 34.57
N ASN A 2 49.60 -30.97 33.34
CA ASN A 2 49.29 -29.89 32.42
C ASN A 2 48.49 -30.53 31.27
N ASN A 3 47.21 -30.21 31.19
CA ASN A 3 46.32 -30.65 30.12
C ASN A 3 46.23 -29.51 29.09
N ASP A 4 47.18 -29.46 28.16
CA ASP A 4 47.02 -28.70 26.92
C ASP A 4 46.43 -29.65 25.86
N MET A 5 45.12 -29.50 25.62
CA MET A 5 44.46 -30.10 24.46
C MET A 5 44.69 -29.22 23.22
N PRO A 6 44.81 -29.83 22.02
CA PRO A 6 45.09 -29.10 20.80
C PRO A 6 43.85 -28.34 20.31
N PHE A 7 44.04 -27.06 19.96
CA PHE A 7 43.07 -26.28 19.19
C PHE A 7 42.94 -26.88 17.79
N ILE A 8 41.79 -27.50 17.49
CA ILE A 8 41.41 -27.83 16.12
C ILE A 8 40.88 -26.55 15.47
N ASN A 9 41.60 -26.04 14.48
CA ASN A 9 41.15 -24.96 13.60
C ASN A 9 39.99 -25.47 12.74
N ALA A 10 38.75 -25.19 13.16
CA ALA A 10 37.59 -25.31 12.31
C ALA A 10 37.54 -24.08 11.38
N ASN A 11 38.03 -24.26 10.17
CA ASN A 11 37.92 -23.29 9.08
C ASN A 11 36.45 -23.26 8.61
N MET A 12 35.59 -22.53 9.33
CA MET A 12 34.20 -22.34 8.93
C MET A 12 34.13 -21.31 7.82
N SER A 13 33.91 -21.79 6.59
CA SER A 13 33.53 -20.95 5.46
C SER A 13 32.26 -20.19 5.83
N VAL A 14 32.38 -18.86 5.93
CA VAL A 14 31.26 -17.95 6.18
C VAL A 14 30.20 -18.17 5.09
N PRO A 15 28.91 -18.37 5.41
CA PRO A 15 27.88 -18.49 4.39
C PRO A 15 27.89 -17.20 3.56
N LYS A 16 28.08 -17.33 2.25
CA LYS A 16 27.85 -16.21 1.31
C LYS A 16 26.45 -15.69 1.59
N VAL A 17 26.37 -14.46 2.09
CA VAL A 17 25.12 -13.70 2.17
C VAL A 17 24.60 -13.61 0.75
N ILE A 18 23.59 -14.43 0.42
CA ILE A 18 22.87 -14.31 -0.83
C ILE A 18 22.02 -13.06 -0.67
N PHE A 19 22.55 -11.93 -1.14
CA PHE A 19 21.75 -10.75 -1.40
C PHE A 19 20.73 -11.15 -2.47
N PHE A 20 19.50 -11.42 -2.04
CA PHE A 20 18.37 -11.32 -2.95
C PHE A 20 18.29 -9.86 -3.37
N LYS A 21 18.90 -9.54 -4.52
CA LYS A 21 18.49 -8.36 -5.29
C LYS A 21 17.01 -8.57 -5.57
N ARG A 22 16.17 -7.96 -4.73
CA ARG A 22 14.75 -7.76 -5.02
C ARG A 22 14.76 -7.12 -6.40
N ALA A 23 14.27 -7.83 -7.40
CA ALA A 23 14.04 -7.22 -8.69
C ALA A 23 13.02 -6.10 -8.40
N MET A 24 13.49 -4.85 -8.35
CA MET A 24 12.62 -3.73 -8.61
C MET A 24 12.12 -3.98 -10.03
N GLN A 25 10.95 -4.60 -10.14
CA GLN A 25 10.17 -4.49 -11.35
C GLN A 25 10.15 -3.01 -11.67
N ASN A 26 10.41 -2.66 -12.93
CA ASN A 26 10.56 -1.30 -13.40
C ASN A 26 9.29 -0.50 -13.06
N ILE A 27 9.23 0.02 -11.83
CA ILE A 27 8.37 1.14 -11.47
C ILE A 27 8.88 2.20 -12.41
N THR A 28 8.10 2.49 -13.46
CA THR A 28 8.47 3.51 -14.43
C THR A 28 8.83 4.75 -13.63
N LYS A 29 10.08 5.19 -13.77
CA LYS A 29 10.70 6.35 -13.11
C LYS A 29 9.76 7.55 -12.96
N LYS A 30 8.83 7.67 -13.91
CA LYS A 30 7.72 8.63 -14.00
C LYS A 30 6.76 8.66 -12.78
N SER A 31 6.55 7.57 -12.05
CA SER A 31 5.59 7.58 -10.93
C SER A 31 6.13 8.24 -9.66
N TYR A 32 7.45 8.24 -9.47
CA TYR A 32 8.11 8.96 -8.38
C TYR A 32 8.22 10.46 -8.66
N GLU A 33 8.15 10.87 -9.94
CA GLU A 33 8.10 12.28 -10.35
C GLU A 33 6.73 12.93 -10.04
N GLU A 34 5.72 12.15 -9.64
CA GLU A 34 4.37 12.65 -9.31
C GLU A 34 4.16 12.90 -7.81
N CYS A 35 5.08 12.45 -6.96
CA CYS A 35 5.12 12.91 -5.58
C CYS A 35 5.57 14.37 -5.58
N ASP A 36 4.78 15.25 -4.96
CA ASP A 36 5.34 16.53 -4.53
C ASP A 36 6.51 16.28 -3.57
N ASN A 37 7.44 17.24 -3.42
CA ASN A 37 8.67 17.05 -2.63
C ASN A 37 8.43 16.57 -1.18
N ASP A 38 7.22 16.79 -0.66
CA ASP A 38 6.83 16.46 0.71
C ASP A 38 5.89 15.24 0.80
N GLU A 39 5.56 14.62 -0.35
CA GLU A 39 4.66 13.47 -0.44
C GLU A 39 5.39 12.13 -0.51
N THR A 40 4.88 11.19 0.26
CA THR A 40 5.24 9.78 0.23
C THR A 40 4.19 9.00 -0.56
N LEU A 41 4.63 8.29 -1.59
CA LEU A 41 3.81 7.34 -2.34
C LEU A 41 3.39 6.19 -1.41
N ILE A 42 2.12 6.03 -1.08
CA ILE A 42 1.62 4.88 -0.30
C ILE A 42 1.58 3.61 -1.15
N ALA A 43 0.93 3.70 -2.31
CA ALA A 43 0.75 2.59 -3.24
C ALA A 43 0.50 3.07 -4.66
N LEU A 44 0.94 2.28 -5.62
CA LEU A 44 0.66 2.47 -7.04
C LEU A 44 0.13 1.18 -7.64
N CYS A 45 -1.03 1.25 -8.27
CA CYS A 45 -1.75 0.10 -8.80
C CYS A 45 -2.12 0.35 -10.26
N GLU A 46 -1.59 -0.49 -11.16
CA GLU A 46 -1.93 -0.44 -12.58
C GLU A 46 -3.26 -1.18 -12.83
N LEU A 47 -4.25 -0.45 -13.31
CA LEU A 47 -5.56 -0.99 -13.61
C LEU A 47 -5.59 -1.58 -15.02
N SER A 48 -6.16 -2.78 -15.13
CA SER A 48 -6.41 -3.43 -16.41
C SER A 48 -7.73 -2.93 -17.00
N GLY A 49 -7.79 -2.77 -18.32
CA GLY A 49 -8.99 -2.31 -19.03
C GLY A 49 -8.68 -1.95 -20.48
N ALA A 50 -9.69 -1.48 -21.21
CA ALA A 50 -9.52 -1.00 -22.58
C ALA A 50 -8.54 0.18 -22.67
N GLU A 51 -8.54 1.04 -21.64
CA GLU A 51 -7.55 2.09 -21.46
C GLU A 51 -6.67 1.74 -20.24
N LYS A 52 -5.35 1.87 -20.39
CA LYS A 52 -4.42 1.68 -19.28
C LYS A 52 -4.53 2.84 -18.31
N LYS A 53 -4.83 2.51 -17.05
CA LYS A 53 -4.97 3.51 -15.98
C LYS A 53 -4.07 3.16 -14.82
N VAL A 54 -3.67 4.18 -14.07
CA VAL A 54 -2.90 4.03 -12.84
C VAL A 54 -3.65 4.71 -11.71
N ALA A 55 -3.79 3.99 -10.60
CA ALA A 55 -4.31 4.51 -9.36
C ALA A 55 -3.14 4.73 -8.39
N ILE A 56 -3.06 5.93 -7.81
CA ILE A 56 -1.93 6.33 -6.99
C ILE A 56 -2.45 6.92 -5.68
N PHE A 57 -1.93 6.43 -4.57
CA PHE A 57 -2.21 6.94 -3.23
C PHE A 57 -0.97 7.65 -2.69
N PHE A 58 -1.15 8.87 -2.20
CA PHE A 58 -0.10 9.67 -1.57
C PHE A 58 -0.50 10.06 -0.15
N ALA A 59 0.48 10.19 0.73
CA ALA A 59 0.35 10.88 2.01
C ALA A 59 1.58 11.74 2.26
N ASN A 60 1.42 12.84 2.96
CA ASN A 60 2.52 13.68 3.39
C ASN A 60 2.64 13.71 4.92
N ASN A 61 3.75 14.26 5.40
CA ASN A 61 4.02 14.39 6.83
C ASN A 61 3.23 15.55 7.50
N GLU A 62 2.43 16.31 6.74
CA GLU A 62 1.64 17.47 7.20
C GLU A 62 0.13 17.20 7.20
N ASN A 63 -0.27 15.96 7.45
CA ASN A 63 -1.68 15.55 7.55
C ASN A 63 -2.52 15.70 6.27
N LYS A 64 -1.90 15.61 5.09
CA LYS A 64 -2.60 15.59 3.81
C LYS A 64 -2.39 14.23 3.16
N SER A 65 -3.45 13.69 2.60
CA SER A 65 -3.38 12.51 1.75
C SER A 65 -4.22 12.77 0.51
N ARG A 66 -3.88 12.13 -0.60
CA ARG A 66 -4.66 12.25 -1.83
C ARG A 66 -4.63 10.98 -2.67
N TYR A 67 -5.63 10.87 -3.53
CA TYR A 67 -5.80 9.80 -4.49
C TYR A 67 -5.87 10.38 -5.89
N LEU A 68 -5.15 9.75 -6.82
CA LEU A 68 -5.25 10.03 -8.26
C LEU A 68 -5.62 8.77 -9.04
N LEU A 69 -6.47 8.94 -10.04
CA LEU A 69 -6.70 7.99 -11.13
C LEU A 69 -6.36 8.67 -12.45
N LYS A 70 -5.41 8.12 -13.19
CA LYS A 70 -4.88 8.75 -14.41
C LYS A 70 -4.82 7.75 -15.56
N LYS A 71 -4.93 8.25 -16.79
CA LYS A 71 -4.59 7.47 -17.99
C LYS A 71 -3.08 7.41 -18.14
N VAL A 72 -2.52 6.21 -18.34
CA VAL A 72 -1.07 6.00 -18.46
C VAL A 72 -0.52 6.68 -19.71
N ASP A 73 -1.23 6.55 -20.84
CA ASP A 73 -0.73 7.00 -22.14
C ASP A 73 -0.72 8.54 -22.27
N THR A 74 -1.76 9.20 -21.77
CA THR A 74 -1.90 10.67 -21.89
C THR A 74 -1.49 11.44 -20.64
N GLY A 75 -1.40 10.77 -19.49
CA GLY A 75 -1.22 11.41 -18.18
C GLY A 75 -2.45 12.17 -17.68
N ALA A 76 -3.57 12.14 -18.42
CA ALA A 76 -4.78 12.87 -18.04
C ALA A 76 -5.36 12.33 -16.73
N VAL A 77 -5.64 13.24 -15.79
CA VAL A 77 -6.28 12.94 -14.50
C VAL A 77 -7.78 12.76 -14.73
N GLU A 78 -8.30 11.59 -14.38
CA GLU A 78 -9.74 11.28 -14.43
C GLU A 78 -10.43 11.50 -13.10
N LEU A 79 -9.72 11.27 -12.00
CA LEU A 79 -10.21 11.51 -10.66
C LEU A 79 -9.06 11.96 -9.77
N GLU A 80 -9.30 13.04 -9.03
CA GLU A 80 -8.46 13.49 -7.95
C GLU A 80 -9.32 13.66 -6.71
N VAL A 81 -8.85 13.12 -5.59
CA VAL A 81 -9.49 13.27 -4.28
C VAL A 81 -8.43 13.69 -3.28
N ASN A 82 -8.59 14.89 -2.75
CA ASN A 82 -7.81 15.39 -1.65
C ASN A 82 -8.53 15.09 -0.34
N PHE A 83 -7.81 14.52 0.62
CA PHE A 83 -8.33 14.21 1.94
C PHE A 83 -7.79 15.22 2.96
N ASP A 84 -8.69 15.66 3.82
CA ASP A 84 -8.43 16.63 4.87
C ASP A 84 -9.29 16.32 6.11
N VAL A 85 -9.32 17.24 7.08
CA VAL A 85 -10.09 17.07 8.32
C VAL A 85 -11.61 16.94 8.11
N LYS A 86 -12.14 17.38 6.97
CA LYS A 86 -13.57 17.31 6.61
C LYS A 86 -13.89 16.15 5.68
N ASN A 87 -12.97 15.80 4.78
CA ASN A 87 -13.08 14.69 3.84
C ASN A 87 -11.98 13.67 4.13
N LYS A 88 -12.21 12.80 5.10
CA LYS A 88 -11.18 11.86 5.57
C LYS A 88 -11.11 10.60 4.72
N LEU A 89 -9.89 10.09 4.54
CA LEU A 89 -9.65 8.73 4.06
C LEU A 89 -9.91 7.77 5.22
N LYS A 90 -10.83 6.82 5.05
CA LYS A 90 -11.10 5.85 6.11
C LYS A 90 -9.98 4.80 6.14
N ARG A 91 -9.55 4.43 7.34
CA ARG A 91 -8.60 3.35 7.59
C ARG A 91 -9.24 2.33 8.52
N TRP A 92 -9.15 1.06 8.16
CA TRP A 92 -9.58 -0.05 8.99
C TRP A 92 -8.47 -1.10 9.05
N LEU A 93 -8.02 -1.43 10.25
CA LEU A 93 -7.13 -2.56 10.48
C LEU A 93 -7.98 -3.80 10.75
N ASP A 94 -7.97 -4.76 9.83
CA ASP A 94 -8.59 -6.07 10.07
C ASP A 94 -7.70 -6.86 11.03
N LEU A 95 -8.15 -6.98 12.28
CA LEU A 95 -7.39 -7.65 13.34
C LEU A 95 -7.23 -9.17 13.12
N SER A 96 -8.00 -9.77 12.21
CA SER A 96 -7.86 -11.20 11.87
C SER A 96 -6.75 -11.47 10.87
N THR A 97 -6.63 -10.61 9.85
CA THR A 97 -5.63 -10.78 8.78
C THR A 97 -4.41 -9.87 8.93
N TYR A 98 -4.48 -8.91 9.84
CA TYR A 98 -3.53 -7.80 9.99
C TYR A 98 -3.35 -7.00 8.69
N THR A 99 -4.40 -6.97 7.85
CA THR A 99 -4.46 -6.15 6.65
C THR A 99 -5.00 -4.78 7.01
N THR A 100 -4.27 -3.73 6.64
CA THR A 100 -4.77 -2.35 6.75
C THR A 100 -5.49 -1.99 5.46
N TYR A 101 -6.78 -1.68 5.56
CA TYR A 101 -7.59 -1.20 4.46
C TYR A 101 -7.70 0.32 4.52
N PHE A 102 -7.50 0.97 3.39
CA PHE A 102 -7.80 2.38 3.18
C PHE A 102 -8.93 2.50 2.17
N GLY A 103 -9.89 3.38 2.40
CA GLY A 103 -10.95 3.55 1.40
C GLY A 103 -11.80 4.80 1.52
N PHE A 104 -12.43 5.12 0.40
CA PHE A 104 -13.35 6.24 0.28
C PHE A 104 -14.42 5.94 -0.77
N ASN A 105 -15.52 6.71 -0.72
CA ASN A 105 -16.60 6.66 -1.69
C ASN A 105 -16.60 7.91 -2.58
N LYS A 106 -16.88 7.73 -3.88
CA LYS A 106 -17.14 8.82 -4.83
C LYS A 106 -18.34 8.47 -5.68
N GLY A 107 -19.49 9.06 -5.35
CA GLY A 107 -20.77 8.71 -5.97
C GLY A 107 -21.11 7.23 -5.74
N ALA A 108 -21.37 6.49 -6.81
CA ALA A 108 -21.69 5.05 -6.77
C ALA A 108 -20.46 4.13 -6.60
N TYR A 109 -19.25 4.70 -6.56
CA TYR A 109 -18.01 3.93 -6.53
C TYR A 109 -17.35 3.96 -5.16
N SER A 110 -16.76 2.83 -4.79
CA SER A 110 -15.90 2.68 -3.61
C SER A 110 -14.51 2.24 -4.06
N TYR A 111 -13.48 2.87 -3.50
CA TYR A 111 -12.08 2.58 -3.79
C TYR A 111 -11.42 2.10 -2.51
N ILE A 112 -10.86 0.89 -2.52
CA ILE A 112 -10.40 0.19 -1.32
C ILE A 112 -8.99 -0.35 -1.58
N LEU A 113 -7.99 0.26 -0.96
CA LEU A 113 -6.61 -0.20 -0.96
C LEU A 113 -6.39 -1.12 0.26
N GLY A 114 -6.20 -2.41 0.03
CA GLY A 114 -5.75 -3.34 1.06
C GLY A 114 -4.24 -3.43 1.09
N VAL A 115 -3.64 -3.23 2.26
CA VAL A 115 -2.20 -3.32 2.49
C VAL A 115 -1.95 -4.40 3.56
N PRO A 116 -1.61 -5.63 3.15
CA PRO A 116 -1.29 -6.68 4.11
C PRO A 116 -0.02 -6.34 4.90
N GLU A 117 0.07 -6.81 6.14
CA GLU A 117 1.29 -6.71 6.94
C GLU A 117 2.51 -7.28 6.19
N GLU A 118 3.66 -6.59 6.28
CA GLU A 118 4.90 -6.96 5.59
C GLU A 118 5.34 -8.41 5.91
N LYS A 119 5.04 -9.31 4.97
CA LYS A 119 5.52 -10.68 4.89
C LYS A 119 6.13 -10.90 3.51
N PRO A 120 7.08 -11.83 3.34
CA PRO A 120 7.62 -12.15 2.02
C PRO A 120 6.48 -12.50 1.04
N GLY A 121 6.38 -11.75 -0.06
CA GLY A 121 5.33 -11.93 -1.08
C GLY A 121 4.00 -11.22 -0.81
N ALA A 122 3.84 -10.50 0.30
CA ALA A 122 2.68 -9.63 0.51
C ALA A 122 2.74 -8.41 -0.42
N VAL A 123 1.67 -8.20 -1.18
CA VAL A 123 1.52 -7.08 -2.11
C VAL A 123 0.23 -6.35 -1.78
N ALA A 124 0.26 -5.02 -1.80
CA ALA A 124 -0.97 -4.24 -1.68
C ALA A 124 -1.88 -4.51 -2.88
N PHE A 125 -3.18 -4.31 -2.70
CA PHE A 125 -4.16 -4.49 -3.76
C PHE A 125 -5.23 -3.40 -3.71
N LEU A 126 -5.80 -3.09 -4.86
CA LEU A 126 -6.86 -2.11 -5.02
C LEU A 126 -8.12 -2.78 -5.56
N ASP A 127 -9.18 -2.71 -4.76
CA ASP A 127 -10.53 -3.05 -5.16
C ASP A 127 -11.31 -1.78 -5.50
N ILE A 128 -11.98 -1.80 -6.65
CA ILE A 128 -12.94 -0.78 -7.06
C ILE A 128 -14.30 -1.45 -7.14
N LYS A 129 -15.24 -0.95 -6.36
CA LYS A 129 -16.62 -1.42 -6.32
C LYS A 129 -17.54 -0.38 -6.93
N LYS A 130 -18.63 -0.84 -7.57
CA LYS A 130 -19.74 -0.01 -8.01
C LYS A 130 -21.02 -0.56 -7.40
N ASN A 131 -21.75 0.25 -6.63
CA ASN A 131 -22.95 -0.17 -5.90
C ASN A 131 -22.69 -1.43 -5.05
N GLY A 132 -21.55 -1.47 -4.35
CA GLY A 132 -21.13 -2.60 -3.50
C GLY A 132 -20.57 -3.82 -4.25
N LYS A 133 -20.69 -3.91 -5.57
CA LYS A 133 -20.14 -5.02 -6.37
C LYS A 133 -18.74 -4.68 -6.89
N THR A 134 -17.75 -5.55 -6.66
CA THR A 134 -16.40 -5.41 -7.22
C THR A 134 -16.44 -5.43 -8.75
N ILE A 135 -15.90 -4.38 -9.36
CA ILE A 135 -15.76 -4.24 -10.83
C ILE A 135 -14.29 -4.30 -11.28
N SER A 136 -13.34 -4.08 -10.36
CA SER A 136 -11.91 -4.25 -10.59
C SER A 136 -11.24 -4.65 -9.28
N ALA A 137 -10.30 -5.60 -9.35
CA ALA A 137 -9.43 -6.01 -8.27
C ALA A 137 -8.02 -6.20 -8.86
N LYS A 138 -7.03 -5.48 -8.33
CA LYS A 138 -5.66 -5.49 -8.87
C LYS A 138 -4.61 -5.44 -7.78
N GLU A 139 -3.59 -6.29 -7.93
CA GLU A 139 -2.34 -6.15 -7.17
C GLU A 139 -1.62 -4.87 -7.61
N CYS A 140 -1.03 -4.19 -6.63
CA CYS A 140 -0.29 -2.97 -6.83
C CYS A 140 1.16 -3.29 -7.17
N SER A 141 1.77 -2.53 -8.08
CA SER A 141 3.18 -2.72 -8.45
C SER A 141 4.13 -2.21 -7.36
N SER A 142 3.64 -1.34 -6.48
CA SER A 142 4.40 -0.86 -5.32
C SER A 142 3.51 -0.52 -4.15
N ASN A 143 4.08 -0.66 -2.95
CA ASN A 143 3.57 -0.16 -1.69
C ASN A 143 4.75 0.22 -0.79
N SER A 144 4.67 1.34 -0.08
CA SER A 144 5.77 1.87 0.76
C SER A 144 5.52 1.75 2.26
N PHE A 145 4.47 1.04 2.66
CA PHE A 145 3.92 1.13 4.02
C PHE A 145 4.71 0.28 5.04
N GLY A 146 5.92 0.74 5.37
CA GLY A 146 6.73 0.23 6.49
C GLY A 146 6.40 0.90 7.83
N GLU A 147 5.75 2.07 7.83
CA GLU A 147 5.32 2.76 9.05
C GLU A 147 3.82 2.59 9.29
N LYS A 148 3.48 1.56 10.08
CA LYS A 148 2.09 1.18 10.43
C LYS A 148 1.32 2.26 11.23
N ASN A 149 1.97 3.35 11.61
CA ASN A 149 1.50 4.32 12.60
C ASN A 149 1.43 5.75 12.07
N ILE A 150 1.19 5.94 10.77
CA ILE A 150 0.93 7.28 10.23
C ILE A 150 -0.37 7.81 10.86
N LYS A 151 -0.26 8.64 11.89
CA LYS A 151 -1.36 9.40 12.48
C LYS A 151 -1.44 10.72 11.75
N ILE A 152 -2.40 10.80 10.85
CA ILE A 152 -2.66 11.96 10.03
C ILE A 152 -4.12 12.39 10.24
N ASP A 153 -4.37 13.68 10.45
CA ASP A 153 -5.73 14.19 10.68
C ASP A 153 -6.68 13.98 9.48
N SER A 154 -6.14 13.81 8.26
CA SER A 154 -6.91 13.45 7.05
C SER A 154 -7.28 11.97 6.98
N ILE A 155 -6.91 11.15 7.97
CA ILE A 155 -7.28 9.74 8.06
C ILE A 155 -8.22 9.55 9.25
N GLU A 156 -9.30 8.80 9.03
CA GLU A 156 -10.24 8.39 10.07
C GLU A 156 -10.07 6.90 10.35
N ASP A 157 -9.71 6.57 11.60
CA ASP A 157 -9.66 5.18 12.05
C ASP A 157 -11.07 4.65 12.34
N VAL A 158 -11.42 3.57 11.65
CA VAL A 158 -12.68 2.85 11.81
C VAL A 158 -12.46 1.63 12.71
N LEU A 159 -13.33 1.48 13.70
CA LEU A 159 -13.27 0.36 14.66
C LEU A 159 -13.52 -0.97 13.94
N ASP A 160 -12.72 -2.00 14.26
CA ASP A 160 -12.86 -3.33 13.66
C ASP A 160 -14.26 -3.93 13.84
N SER A 161 -14.86 -3.77 15.03
CA SER A 161 -16.22 -4.23 15.32
C SER A 161 -17.27 -3.62 14.39
N SER A 162 -17.15 -2.33 14.06
CA SER A 162 -18.12 -1.64 13.19
C SER A 162 -18.17 -2.17 11.75
N ILE A 163 -17.08 -2.81 11.30
CA ILE A 163 -16.98 -3.44 9.99
C ILE A 163 -17.34 -4.92 10.07
N ARG A 164 -16.75 -5.63 11.03
CA ARG A 164 -16.93 -7.08 11.21
C ARG A 164 -18.38 -7.45 11.55
N ASP A 165 -19.03 -6.66 12.39
CA ASP A 165 -20.43 -6.88 12.78
C ASP A 165 -21.43 -6.41 11.71
N ASN A 166 -20.94 -5.77 10.64
CA ASN A 166 -21.74 -5.23 9.54
C ASN A 166 -21.40 -5.88 8.19
N ASP A 167 -21.23 -7.20 8.17
CA ASP A 167 -20.95 -8.00 6.97
C ASP A 167 -19.73 -7.53 6.16
N PHE A 168 -18.70 -6.99 6.83
CA PHE A 168 -17.50 -6.46 6.19
C PHE A 168 -17.76 -5.33 5.18
N LYS A 169 -18.80 -4.51 5.42
CA LYS A 169 -19.10 -3.32 4.61
C LYS A 169 -18.13 -2.18 4.93
N PHE A 170 -17.25 -1.88 3.97
CA PHE A 170 -16.25 -0.80 3.98
C PHE A 170 -16.13 -0.22 2.56
N PRO A 171 -15.83 1.07 2.36
CA PRO A 171 -15.58 2.13 3.34
C PRO A 171 -16.84 2.85 3.83
#